data_AF-A0A535T8W2-F1
#
_entry.id   AF-A0A535T8W2-F1
#
_cell.length_a   1.000
_cell.length_b   1.000
_cell.length_c   1.000
_cell.angle_alpha   90.00
_cell.angle_beta   90.00
_cell.angle_gamma   90.00
#
_symmetry.space_group_name_H-M   'P 1'
#
loop_
_entity.id
_entity.type
_entity.pdbx_description
1 polymer ?
#
loop_
_entity_poly.entity_id
_entity_poly.type
_entity_poly.pdbx_seq_one_letter_code
_entity_poly.pdbx_strand_id
1 'polypeptide(L)'
;NVIAFANTIHTIEGGSHLTGFRSALTNVLNRYARKAGILKESDPNLTGEDVREGLTAVISVKVLEPQFEGQTKGKLGNAEVQGHVSLALSEGLTQYLEESPSEGRRIIEKSLTAARAREAARKARDLVQRKSLLESSTLPGKLADCSERDPALSELYIVEGLSAGGTAKGGRDRKFQAILPMRGKILNVEKARLDKVLSFEVIRDLITAMGAGIGDNFNIEKMRYHRIVSMTDADVDGSHIRTLLLTFFFRHFPEVIDRGYLYMAQPPLYKVSKGKQVVWCRSEGDRERAMKQLGKNAEVQRMKGLGEMNANELWDTTMNPETRVLLRVQVDDAAAANEIFEKLMGPDVEPRKKFIQAHAKSVRNLDI
;
A
#
# COMPACT_ATOMS: atom_id res chain seq x y z
N ASN A 1 6.76 -10.63 -16.52
CA ASN A 1 5.98 -11.40 -17.51
C ASN A 1 6.87 -12.40 -18.24
N VAL A 2 7.30 -13.48 -17.57
CA VAL A 2 8.05 -14.57 -18.24
C VAL A 2 7.18 -15.81 -18.20
N ILE A 3 6.77 -16.28 -19.37
CA ILE A 3 5.85 -17.41 -19.52
C ILE A 3 6.63 -18.59 -20.09
N ALA A 4 6.42 -19.79 -19.54
CA ALA A 4 7.19 -20.97 -19.91
C ALA A 4 6.27 -22.12 -20.34
N PHE A 5 6.67 -22.82 -21.39
CA PHE A 5 5.94 -23.92 -22.00
C PHE A 5 6.86 -25.11 -22.22
N ALA A 6 6.34 -26.31 -22.01
CA ALA A 6 6.97 -27.57 -22.37
C ALA A 6 6.00 -28.38 -23.23
N ASN A 7 6.37 -28.70 -24.48
CA ASN A 7 5.51 -29.40 -25.44
C ASN A 7 4.12 -28.76 -25.56
N THR A 8 4.06 -27.42 -25.70
CA THR A 8 2.82 -26.61 -25.76
C THR A 8 2.00 -26.51 -24.46
N ILE A 9 2.39 -27.23 -23.41
CA ILE A 9 1.75 -27.16 -22.09
C ILE A 9 2.33 -25.99 -21.33
N HIS A 10 1.46 -25.11 -20.81
CA HIS A 10 1.86 -23.99 -19.97
C HIS A 10 2.29 -24.49 -18.58
N THR A 11 3.57 -24.32 -18.23
CA THR A 11 4.11 -24.71 -16.94
C THR A 11 3.99 -23.53 -15.96
N ILE A 12 2.82 -23.41 -15.32
CA ILE A 12 2.46 -22.28 -14.44
C ILE A 12 3.42 -22.14 -13.25
N GLU A 13 3.89 -23.26 -12.72
CA GLU A 13 4.83 -23.31 -11.59
C GLU A 13 6.30 -23.24 -12.04
N GLY A 14 6.55 -23.16 -13.35
CA GLY A 14 7.87 -23.07 -13.94
C GLY A 14 8.54 -24.42 -14.14
N GLY A 15 9.80 -24.55 -13.73
CA GLY A 15 10.57 -25.79 -13.91
C GLY A 15 12.02 -25.54 -14.35
N SER A 16 12.68 -26.63 -14.74
CA SER A 16 14.09 -26.65 -15.12
C SER A 16 14.44 -25.69 -16.27
N HIS A 17 13.60 -25.61 -17.30
CA HIS A 17 13.72 -24.66 -18.41
C HIS A 17 13.68 -23.19 -17.95
N LEU A 18 12.73 -22.85 -17.07
CA LEU A 18 12.62 -21.49 -16.53
C LEU A 18 13.82 -21.13 -15.65
N THR A 19 14.27 -22.07 -14.82
CA THR A 19 15.47 -21.90 -13.98
C THR A 19 16.72 -21.69 -14.84
N GLY A 20 16.89 -22.49 -15.89
CA GLY A 20 18.02 -22.37 -16.83
C GLY A 20 18.05 -21.00 -17.50
N PHE A 21 16.90 -20.54 -18.00
CA PHE A 21 16.74 -19.21 -18.59
C PHE A 21 17.12 -18.10 -17.60
N ARG A 22 16.58 -18.14 -16.38
CA ARG A 22 16.81 -17.10 -15.35
C ARG A 22 18.29 -16.99 -14.98
N SER A 23 18.95 -18.13 -14.78
CA SER A 23 20.37 -18.20 -14.43
C SER A 23 21.25 -17.70 -15.56
N ALA A 24 21.01 -18.18 -16.79
CA ALA A 24 21.79 -17.76 -17.96
C ALA A 24 21.65 -16.26 -18.25
N LEU A 25 20.42 -15.73 -18.25
CA LEU A 25 20.16 -14.31 -18.47
C LEU A 25 20.99 -13.43 -17.52
N THR A 26 20.95 -13.76 -16.23
CA THR A 26 21.65 -13.01 -15.18
C THR A 26 23.17 -13.08 -15.36
N ASN A 27 23.70 -14.27 -15.67
CA ASN A 27 25.14 -14.49 -15.82
C ASN A 27 25.70 -13.80 -17.06
N VAL A 28 25.01 -13.90 -18.20
CA VAL A 28 25.44 -13.31 -19.47
C VAL A 28 25.45 -11.79 -19.37
N LEU A 29 24.38 -11.18 -18.84
CA LEU A 29 24.30 -9.72 -18.70
C LEU A 29 25.36 -9.18 -17.74
N ASN A 30 25.63 -9.85 -16.61
CA ASN A 30 26.72 -9.45 -15.71
C ASN A 30 28.09 -9.55 -16.40
N ARG A 31 28.36 -10.65 -17.11
CA ARG A 31 29.63 -10.83 -17.84
C ARG A 31 29.81 -9.76 -18.91
N TYR A 32 28.76 -9.47 -19.66
CA TYR A 32 28.77 -8.42 -20.67
C TYR A 32 28.99 -7.03 -20.05
N ALA A 33 28.30 -6.70 -18.96
CA ALA A 33 28.44 -5.42 -18.27
C ALA A 33 29.87 -5.17 -17.78
N ARG A 34 30.56 -6.22 -17.29
CA ARG A 34 31.98 -6.18 -16.90
C ARG A 34 32.89 -5.98 -18.12
N LYS A 35 32.71 -6.79 -19.17
CA LYS A 35 33.50 -6.72 -20.42
C LYS A 35 33.38 -5.36 -21.10
N ALA A 36 32.19 -4.77 -21.10
CA ALA A 36 31.93 -3.45 -21.67
C ALA A 36 32.37 -2.28 -20.77
N GLY A 37 32.92 -2.54 -19.57
CA GLY A 37 33.38 -1.52 -18.63
C GLY A 37 32.25 -0.69 -18.00
N ILE A 38 30.99 -1.13 -18.12
CA ILE A 38 29.82 -0.43 -17.56
C ILE A 38 29.74 -0.69 -16.05
N LEU A 39 30.09 -1.92 -15.62
CA LEU A 39 30.16 -2.33 -14.21
C LEU A 39 31.63 -2.49 -13.81
N LYS A 40 32.14 -1.67 -12.88
CA LYS A 40 33.54 -1.72 -12.42
C LYS A 40 33.74 -2.90 -11.48
N GLU A 41 34.91 -3.54 -11.43
CA GLU A 41 35.17 -4.72 -10.56
C GLU A 41 34.70 -4.57 -9.11
N SER A 42 34.80 -3.37 -8.53
CA SER A 42 34.33 -3.05 -7.19
C SER A 42 32.80 -3.05 -7.01
N ASP A 43 32.05 -2.87 -8.09
CA ASP A 43 30.60 -2.76 -8.04
C ASP A 43 29.95 -4.14 -7.84
N PRO A 44 28.85 -4.24 -7.08
CA PRO A 44 28.13 -5.50 -6.91
C PRO A 44 27.50 -5.95 -8.23
N ASN A 45 27.36 -7.28 -8.40
CA ASN A 45 26.66 -7.84 -9.55
C ASN A 45 25.16 -7.51 -9.53
N LEU A 46 24.58 -7.37 -10.73
CA LEU A 46 23.13 -7.30 -10.92
C LEU A 46 22.49 -8.62 -10.49
N THR A 47 21.39 -8.54 -9.75
CA THR A 47 20.61 -9.72 -9.37
C THR A 47 19.65 -10.14 -10.48
N GLY A 48 19.09 -11.35 -10.35
CA GLY A 48 18.10 -11.85 -11.30
C GLY A 48 16.84 -10.98 -11.40
N GLU A 49 16.44 -10.32 -10.31
CA GLU A 49 15.30 -9.39 -10.32
C GLU A 49 15.61 -8.12 -11.12
N ASP A 50 16.81 -7.57 -10.91
CA ASP A 50 17.27 -6.34 -11.57
C ASP A 50 17.25 -6.50 -13.10
N VAL A 51 17.71 -7.65 -13.61
CA VAL A 51 17.76 -7.93 -15.06
C VAL A 51 16.42 -8.32 -15.67
N ARG A 52 15.43 -8.72 -14.85
CA ARG A 52 14.09 -9.11 -15.32
C ARG A 52 13.06 -7.98 -15.19
N GLU A 53 13.42 -6.86 -14.55
CA GLU A 53 12.51 -5.72 -14.40
C GLU A 53 12.11 -5.15 -15.78
N GLY A 54 10.83 -5.27 -16.12
CA GLY A 54 10.30 -4.83 -17.42
C GLY A 54 10.50 -5.85 -18.56
N LEU A 55 11.03 -7.03 -18.28
CA LEU A 55 11.20 -8.10 -19.28
C LEU A 55 9.87 -8.80 -19.56
N THR A 56 9.58 -8.95 -20.85
CA THR A 56 8.55 -9.87 -21.36
C THR A 56 9.23 -10.94 -22.20
N ALA A 57 9.04 -12.21 -21.83
CA ALA A 57 9.67 -13.33 -22.52
C ALA A 57 8.76 -14.56 -22.55
N VAL A 58 8.87 -15.34 -23.61
CA VAL A 58 8.22 -16.64 -23.77
C VAL A 58 9.29 -17.69 -23.99
N ILE A 59 9.26 -18.74 -23.18
CA ILE A 59 10.19 -19.87 -23.25
C ILE A 59 9.37 -21.08 -23.67
N SER A 60 9.74 -21.73 -24.78
CA SER A 60 9.05 -22.93 -25.25
C SER A 60 10.07 -24.02 -25.54
N VAL A 61 10.01 -25.12 -24.78
CA VAL A 61 10.89 -26.27 -24.97
C VAL A 61 10.12 -27.44 -25.56
N LYS A 62 10.78 -28.21 -26.42
CA LYS A 62 10.28 -29.48 -26.94
C LYS A 62 11.13 -30.61 -26.39
N VAL A 63 10.52 -31.49 -25.59
CA VAL A 63 11.21 -32.55 -24.84
C VAL A 63 10.59 -33.89 -25.23
N LEU A 64 11.41 -34.88 -25.59
CA LEU A 64 10.93 -36.22 -25.98
C LEU A 64 10.22 -36.92 -24.83
N GLU A 65 10.84 -36.94 -23.65
CA GLU A 65 10.34 -37.59 -22.44
C GLU A 65 10.16 -36.56 -21.31
N PRO A 66 9.09 -35.75 -21.34
CA PRO A 66 8.89 -34.73 -20.33
C PRO A 66 8.43 -35.34 -18.99
N GLN A 67 9.18 -35.04 -17.93
CA GLN A 67 8.85 -35.37 -16.56
C GLN A 67 8.29 -34.12 -15.88
N PHE A 68 7.11 -34.23 -15.28
CA PHE A 68 6.48 -33.14 -14.55
C PHE A 68 6.36 -33.47 -13.07
N GLU A 69 6.53 -32.45 -12.23
CA GLU A 69 6.24 -32.54 -10.80
C GLU A 69 4.75 -32.25 -10.56
N GLY A 70 4.13 -33.04 -9.68
CA GLY A 70 2.75 -32.86 -9.24
C GLY A 70 1.68 -33.34 -10.23
N GLN A 71 0.43 -33.35 -9.77
CA GLN A 71 -0.72 -33.86 -10.52
C GLN A 71 -1.12 -32.96 -11.71
N THR A 72 -0.86 -31.66 -11.59
CA THR A 72 -1.31 -30.63 -12.55
C THR A 72 -0.37 -30.43 -13.73
N LYS A 73 0.71 -31.22 -13.87
CA LYS A 73 1.80 -31.00 -14.85
C LYS A 73 2.31 -29.54 -14.85
N GLY A 74 2.26 -28.90 -13.69
CA GLY A 74 2.51 -27.46 -13.54
C GLY A 74 3.98 -27.08 -13.63
N LYS A 75 4.89 -28.02 -13.35
CA LYS A 75 6.33 -27.78 -13.26
C LYS A 75 7.14 -28.84 -14.01
N LEU A 76 8.06 -28.42 -14.87
CA LEU A 76 8.97 -29.32 -15.59
C LEU A 76 10.14 -29.76 -14.69
N GLY A 77 10.35 -31.07 -14.56
CA GLY A 77 11.32 -31.70 -13.67
C GLY A 77 12.60 -32.24 -14.34
N ASN A 78 12.68 -32.26 -15.68
CA ASN A 78 13.87 -32.71 -16.41
C ASN A 78 15.10 -31.83 -16.12
N ALA A 79 16.03 -32.28 -15.29
CA ALA A 79 17.19 -31.49 -14.86
C ALA A 79 18.13 -31.10 -16.03
N GLU A 80 18.26 -31.96 -17.03
CA GLU A 80 19.06 -31.76 -18.23
C GLU A 80 18.59 -30.57 -19.07
N VAL A 81 17.28 -30.31 -19.09
CA VAL A 81 16.68 -29.20 -19.85
C VAL A 81 17.19 -27.85 -19.33
N GLN A 82 17.50 -27.74 -18.03
CA GLN A 82 18.11 -26.54 -17.47
C GLN A 82 19.42 -26.18 -18.17
N GLY A 83 20.30 -27.18 -18.37
CA GLY A 83 21.59 -27.00 -19.02
C GLY A 83 21.43 -26.60 -20.49
N HIS A 84 20.55 -27.29 -21.21
CA HIS A 84 20.28 -27.00 -22.63
C HIS A 84 19.73 -25.58 -22.85
N VAL A 85 18.75 -25.17 -22.05
CA VAL A 85 18.19 -23.81 -22.14
C VAL A 85 19.23 -22.76 -21.76
N SER A 86 20.02 -23.03 -20.71
CA SER A 86 21.08 -22.12 -20.28
C SER A 86 22.14 -21.91 -21.37
N LEU A 87 22.55 -22.98 -22.05
CA LEU A 87 23.53 -22.93 -23.14
C LEU A 87 22.98 -22.14 -24.33
N ALA A 88 21.79 -22.52 -24.82
CA ALA A 88 21.16 -21.87 -25.97
C ALA A 88 20.95 -20.36 -25.75
N LEU A 89 20.49 -19.97 -24.56
CA LEU A 89 20.36 -18.56 -24.22
C LEU A 89 21.72 -17.87 -24.11
N SER A 90 22.71 -18.53 -23.51
CA SER A 90 24.04 -17.92 -23.32
C SER A 90 24.73 -17.63 -24.63
N GLU A 91 24.69 -18.57 -25.58
CA GLU A 91 25.25 -18.39 -26.92
C GLU A 91 24.52 -17.29 -27.68
N GLY A 92 23.20 -17.41 -27.83
CA GLY A 92 22.41 -16.46 -28.61
C GLY A 92 22.42 -15.04 -28.03
N LEU A 93 22.30 -14.90 -26.70
CA LEU A 93 22.33 -13.59 -26.05
C LEU A 93 23.73 -12.98 -26.08
N THR A 94 24.80 -13.76 -25.91
CA THR A 94 26.17 -13.22 -26.02
C THR A 94 26.43 -12.71 -27.43
N GLN A 95 26.09 -13.50 -28.45
CA GLN A 95 26.21 -13.09 -29.85
C GLN A 95 25.43 -11.79 -30.12
N TYR A 96 24.16 -11.73 -29.72
CA TYR A 96 23.33 -10.54 -29.91
C TYR A 96 23.93 -9.28 -29.25
N LEU A 97 24.44 -9.40 -28.02
CA LEU A 97 25.03 -8.27 -27.29
C LEU A 97 26.37 -7.80 -27.89
N GLU A 98 27.11 -8.70 -28.54
CA GLU A 98 28.35 -8.37 -29.27
C GLU A 98 28.05 -7.72 -30.62
N GLU A 99 27.02 -8.20 -31.34
CA GLU A 99 26.57 -7.62 -32.61
C GLU A 99 25.86 -6.27 -32.43
N SER A 100 25.20 -6.06 -31.29
CA SER A 100 24.43 -4.85 -30.99
C SER A 100 24.87 -4.15 -29.68
N PRO A 101 26.07 -3.51 -29.64
CA PRO A 101 26.59 -2.92 -28.41
C PRO A 101 25.76 -1.77 -27.83
N SER A 102 25.09 -0.99 -28.68
CA SER A 102 24.23 0.12 -28.26
C SER A 102 23.02 -0.38 -27.47
N GLU A 103 22.34 -1.42 -27.97
CA GLU A 103 21.20 -2.05 -27.31
C GLU A 103 21.65 -2.77 -26.03
N GLY A 104 22.78 -3.49 -26.09
CA GLY A 104 23.37 -4.14 -24.90
C GLY A 104 23.62 -3.13 -23.78
N ARG A 105 24.20 -1.97 -24.09
CA ARG A 105 24.41 -0.90 -23.11
C ARG A 105 23.09 -0.39 -22.51
N ARG A 106 22.06 -0.16 -23.33
CA ARG A 106 20.74 0.29 -22.87
C ARG A 106 20.09 -0.73 -21.91
N ILE A 107 20.20 -2.03 -22.21
CA ILE A 107 19.70 -3.11 -21.35
C ILE A 107 20.39 -3.10 -19.98
N ILE A 108 21.72 -2.97 -19.96
CA ILE A 108 22.48 -2.90 -18.71
C ILE A 108 22.15 -1.63 -17.92
N GLU A 109 22.04 -0.46 -18.58
CA GLU A 109 21.68 0.80 -17.91
C GLU A 109 20.29 0.74 -17.26
N LYS A 110 19.31 0.12 -17.94
CA LYS A 110 17.98 -0.15 -17.37
C LYS A 110 18.06 -1.07 -16.15
N SER A 111 18.87 -2.13 -16.23
CA SER A 111 19.09 -3.08 -15.13
C SER A 111 19.81 -2.41 -13.94
N LEU A 112 20.75 -1.51 -14.18
CA LEU A 112 21.42 -0.72 -13.14
C LEU A 112 20.44 0.25 -12.46
N THR A 113 19.53 0.83 -13.21
CA THR A 113 18.48 1.69 -12.66
C THR A 113 17.55 0.90 -11.74
N ALA A 114 17.20 -0.34 -12.13
CA ALA A 114 16.47 -1.29 -11.28
C ALA A 114 17.24 -1.61 -9.99
N ALA A 115 18.51 -2.00 -10.12
CA ALA A 115 19.37 -2.33 -8.99
C ALA A 115 19.52 -1.18 -7.98
N ARG A 116 19.76 0.04 -8.45
CA ARG A 116 19.82 1.24 -7.59
C ARG A 116 18.52 1.48 -6.86
N ALA A 117 17.38 1.31 -7.52
CA ALA A 117 16.06 1.46 -6.90
C ALA A 117 15.81 0.40 -5.82
N ARG A 118 16.16 -0.87 -6.09
CA ARG A 118 16.07 -1.96 -5.11
C ARG A 118 16.98 -1.71 -3.91
N GLU A 119 18.22 -1.28 -4.12
CA GLU A 119 19.13 -0.95 -3.01
C GLU A 119 18.64 0.25 -2.18
N ALA A 120 18.11 1.28 -2.83
CA ALA A 120 17.50 2.41 -2.14
C ALA A 120 16.30 1.96 -1.30
N ALA A 121 15.45 1.09 -1.85
CA ALA A 121 14.31 0.52 -1.13
C ALA A 121 14.77 -0.33 0.05
N ARG A 122 15.79 -1.19 -0.12
CA ARG A 122 16.38 -1.96 0.98
C ARG A 122 16.92 -1.05 2.08
N LYS A 123 17.74 -0.05 1.74
CA LYS A 123 18.28 0.91 2.72
C LYS A 123 17.17 1.67 3.44
N ALA A 124 16.12 2.07 2.74
CA ALA A 124 14.97 2.74 3.33
C ALA A 124 14.20 1.81 4.28
N ARG A 125 14.01 0.54 3.92
CA ARG A 125 13.42 -0.49 4.81
C ARG A 125 14.28 -0.75 6.04
N ASP A 126 15.59 -0.91 5.86
CA ASP A 126 16.53 -1.14 6.96
C ASP A 126 16.55 0.05 7.93
N LEU A 127 16.44 1.29 7.43
CA LEU A 127 16.34 2.49 8.25
C LEU A 127 15.07 2.50 9.11
N VAL A 128 13.93 2.12 8.54
CA VAL A 128 12.66 1.99 9.26
C VAL A 128 12.74 0.89 10.31
N GLN A 129 13.33 -0.26 9.98
CA GLN A 129 13.50 -1.37 10.93
C GLN A 129 14.50 -1.07 12.06
N ARG A 130 15.65 -0.46 11.76
CA ARG A 130 16.63 -0.11 12.79
C ARG A 130 16.06 0.87 13.81
N LYS A 131 15.26 1.84 13.37
CA LYS A 131 14.49 2.70 14.30
C LYS A 131 13.52 1.87 15.14
N SER A 132 12.78 0.94 14.53
CA SER A 132 11.87 0.05 15.25
C SER A 132 12.54 -0.88 16.28
N LEU A 133 13.82 -1.24 16.09
CA LEU A 133 14.57 -2.15 16.96
C LEU A 133 15.35 -1.44 18.07
N LEU A 134 15.90 -0.25 17.81
CA LEU A 134 16.62 0.56 18.81
C LEU A 134 15.66 1.35 19.71
N GLU A 135 14.49 1.74 19.20
CA GLU A 135 13.43 2.43 19.93
C GLU A 135 12.25 1.46 20.08
N SER A 136 12.35 0.49 20.98
CA SER A 136 11.17 -0.29 21.36
C SER A 136 10.10 0.68 21.88
N SER A 137 9.09 0.95 21.05
CA SER A 137 7.79 1.55 21.37
C SER A 137 7.57 3.07 21.40
N THR A 138 8.46 3.96 20.95
CA THR A 138 8.08 5.38 20.92
C THR A 138 8.58 6.12 19.69
N LEU A 139 7.64 6.56 18.83
CA LEU A 139 7.79 7.75 18.00
C LEU A 139 7.70 8.96 18.94
N PRO A 140 8.80 9.48 19.50
CA PRO A 140 8.76 10.38 20.64
C PRO A 140 8.08 11.70 20.23
N GLY A 141 7.01 12.06 20.94
CA GLY A 141 6.25 13.29 20.67
C GLY A 141 5.28 13.24 19.48
N LYS A 142 5.18 12.12 18.74
CA LYS A 142 4.20 11.96 17.64
C LYS A 142 3.12 10.94 17.93
N LEU A 143 3.51 9.71 18.26
CA LEU A 143 2.55 8.67 18.63
C LEU A 143 2.21 8.81 20.11
N ALA A 144 0.94 8.99 20.41
CA ALA A 144 0.43 8.75 21.74
C ALA A 144 -0.01 7.27 21.79
N ASP A 145 0.80 6.37 22.34
CA ASP A 145 0.43 4.94 22.48
C ASP A 145 -0.64 4.75 23.57
N CYS A 146 -1.26 3.57 23.59
CA CYS A 146 -2.15 3.06 24.63
C CYS A 146 -1.43 2.09 25.57
N SER A 147 -1.98 1.83 26.76
CA SER A 147 -1.37 0.93 27.74
C SER A 147 -1.64 -0.55 27.48
N GLU A 148 -2.75 -0.88 26.82
CA GLU A 148 -3.15 -2.24 26.46
C GLU A 148 -2.12 -2.85 25.53
N ARG A 149 -1.72 -4.09 25.78
CA ARG A 149 -0.69 -4.80 24.99
C ARG A 149 -1.30 -5.83 24.06
N ASP A 150 -2.52 -6.30 24.32
CA ASP A 150 -3.24 -7.18 23.39
C ASP A 150 -3.62 -6.42 22.10
N PRO A 151 -3.07 -6.81 20.93
CA PRO A 151 -3.42 -6.18 19.67
C PRO A 151 -4.91 -6.25 19.33
N ALA A 152 -5.62 -7.31 19.77
CA ALA A 152 -7.04 -7.50 19.50
C ALA A 152 -7.93 -6.47 20.19
N LEU A 153 -7.47 -5.95 21.33
CA LEU A 153 -8.17 -4.93 22.11
C LEU A 153 -7.67 -3.51 21.77
N SER A 154 -6.49 -3.40 21.18
CA SER A 154 -5.83 -2.12 20.91
C SER A 154 -6.27 -1.49 19.58
N GLU A 155 -6.48 -0.17 19.60
CA GLU A 155 -6.93 0.62 18.46
C GLU A 155 -5.92 1.72 18.12
N LEU A 156 -5.68 1.96 16.83
CA LEU A 156 -4.87 3.07 16.34
C LEU A 156 -5.75 4.05 15.56
N TYR A 157 -5.87 5.28 16.05
CA TYR A 157 -6.51 6.37 15.35
C TYR A 157 -5.49 7.18 14.56
N ILE A 158 -5.67 7.21 13.25
CA ILE A 158 -4.91 8.03 12.31
C ILE A 158 -5.68 9.33 12.13
N VAL A 159 -5.16 10.45 12.65
CA VAL A 159 -5.91 11.71 12.76
C VAL A 159 -5.32 12.78 11.84
N GLU A 160 -6.18 13.47 11.10
CA GLU A 160 -5.80 14.59 10.26
C GLU A 160 -5.41 15.82 11.09
N GLY A 161 -4.14 16.23 11.02
CA GLY A 161 -3.66 17.44 11.66
C GLY A 161 -3.34 17.33 13.16
N LEU A 162 -2.51 18.26 13.63
CA LEU A 162 -2.10 18.31 15.05
C LEU A 162 -3.20 18.80 15.98
N SER A 163 -4.07 19.69 15.49
CA SER A 163 -5.16 20.26 16.29
C SER A 163 -6.14 19.16 16.69
N ALA A 164 -6.73 18.47 15.71
CA ALA A 164 -7.59 17.32 15.96
C ALA A 164 -6.84 16.19 16.69
N GLY A 165 -5.55 15.98 16.39
CA GLY A 165 -4.70 15.04 17.12
C GLY A 165 -4.57 15.37 18.62
N GLY A 166 -4.50 16.64 18.99
CA GLY A 166 -4.49 17.11 20.38
C GLY A 166 -5.82 16.84 21.08
N THR A 167 -6.93 17.20 20.45
CA THR A 167 -8.29 16.92 20.95
C THR A 167 -8.52 15.42 21.13
N ALA A 168 -8.17 14.61 20.12
CA ALA A 168 -8.28 13.16 20.17
C ALA A 168 -7.41 12.55 21.28
N LYS A 169 -6.19 13.04 21.46
CA LYS A 169 -5.33 12.62 22.57
C LYS A 169 -5.94 12.92 23.94
N GLY A 170 -6.63 14.06 24.08
CA GLY A 170 -7.32 14.47 25.30
C GLY A 170 -8.60 13.68 25.59
N GLY A 171 -9.34 13.30 24.55
CA GLY A 171 -10.65 12.64 24.68
C GLY A 171 -10.63 11.11 24.65
N ARG A 172 -9.55 10.49 24.20
CA ARG A 172 -9.45 9.02 24.08
C ARG A 172 -9.51 8.28 25.42
N ASP A 173 -9.86 7.00 25.34
CA ASP A 173 -9.47 6.06 26.39
C ASP A 173 -8.02 5.62 26.18
N ARG A 174 -7.11 6.16 27.00
CA ARG A 174 -5.68 5.83 26.99
C ARG A 174 -5.39 4.35 27.25
N LYS A 175 -6.35 3.59 27.78
CA LYS A 175 -6.19 2.17 28.02
C LYS A 175 -5.95 1.44 26.71
N PHE A 176 -6.80 1.66 25.71
CA PHE A 176 -6.79 0.86 24.48
C PHE A 176 -6.70 1.66 23.17
N GLN A 177 -6.79 3.00 23.21
CA GLN A 177 -6.74 3.83 21.99
C GLN A 177 -5.42 4.59 21.88
N ALA A 178 -4.68 4.32 20.82
CA ALA A 178 -3.50 5.07 20.38
C ALA A 178 -3.87 6.14 19.35
N ILE A 179 -3.19 7.29 19.38
CA ILE A 179 -3.41 8.40 18.44
C ILE A 179 -2.12 8.70 17.69
N LEU A 180 -2.20 8.67 16.36
CA LEU A 180 -1.14 9.09 15.45
C LEU A 180 -1.63 10.29 14.62
N PRO A 181 -1.28 11.53 15.02
CA PRO A 181 -1.57 12.72 14.24
C PRO A 181 -0.71 12.76 12.98
N MET A 182 -1.32 13.11 11.86
CA MET A 182 -0.65 13.26 10.58
C MET A 182 -0.40 14.72 10.25
N ARG A 183 0.80 15.02 9.73
CA ARG A 183 1.15 16.36 9.23
C ARG A 183 1.28 16.34 7.71
N GLY A 184 0.51 17.20 7.05
CA GLY A 184 0.55 17.35 5.60
C GLY A 184 -0.16 16.22 4.84
N LYS A 185 -0.13 16.30 3.51
CA LYS A 185 -0.77 15.33 2.62
C LYS A 185 0.10 14.08 2.48
N ILE A 186 -0.55 12.92 2.40
CA ILE A 186 0.11 11.64 2.16
C ILE A 186 0.61 11.60 0.71
N LEU A 187 1.77 10.98 0.49
CA LEU A 187 2.22 10.69 -0.86
C LEU A 187 1.21 9.74 -1.53
N ASN A 188 0.78 10.08 -2.74
CA ASN A 188 0.09 9.10 -3.58
C ASN A 188 1.07 7.97 -3.95
N VAL A 189 0.90 6.82 -3.31
CA VAL A 189 1.80 5.67 -3.46
C VAL A 189 1.61 4.92 -4.77
N GLU A 190 0.47 5.10 -5.46
CA GLU A 190 0.20 4.46 -6.75
C GLU A 190 1.28 4.79 -7.79
N LYS A 191 1.80 6.02 -7.73
CA LYS A 191 2.80 6.54 -8.67
C LYS A 191 4.24 6.41 -8.16
N ALA A 192 4.43 5.88 -6.95
CA ALA A 192 5.70 5.98 -6.25
C ALA A 192 6.31 4.61 -6.01
N ARG A 193 7.59 4.50 -6.33
CA ARG A 193 8.40 3.35 -5.96
C ARG A 193 8.56 3.28 -4.44
N LEU A 194 8.77 2.07 -3.92
CA LEU A 194 8.84 1.82 -2.48
C LEU A 194 9.91 2.67 -1.76
N ASP A 195 11.07 2.89 -2.37
CA ASP A 195 12.12 3.77 -1.83
C ASP A 195 11.63 5.21 -1.64
N LYS A 196 10.90 5.74 -2.63
CA LYS A 196 10.29 7.06 -2.53
C LYS A 196 9.19 7.05 -1.47
N VAL A 197 8.32 6.05 -1.43
CA VAL A 197 7.26 5.89 -0.42
C VAL A 197 7.84 5.92 0.99
N LEU A 198 8.92 5.18 1.23
CA LEU A 198 9.60 5.11 2.53
C LEU A 198 10.41 6.36 2.88
N SER A 199 10.66 7.27 1.93
CA SER A 199 11.30 8.56 2.25
C SER A 199 10.32 9.52 2.95
N PHE A 200 9.01 9.30 2.81
CA PHE A 200 7.98 10.14 3.42
C PHE A 200 7.81 9.81 4.90
N GLU A 201 7.98 10.84 5.72
CA GLU A 201 7.92 10.74 7.18
C GLU A 201 6.60 10.16 7.68
N VAL A 202 5.48 10.66 7.18
CA VAL A 202 4.12 10.19 7.52
C VAL A 202 3.97 8.68 7.30
N ILE A 203 4.47 8.17 6.17
CA ILE A 203 4.39 6.74 5.85
C ILE A 203 5.28 5.93 6.80
N ARG A 204 6.51 6.40 7.08
CA ARG A 204 7.39 5.74 8.05
C ARG A 204 6.78 5.71 9.45
N ASP A 205 6.18 6.81 9.89
CA ASP A 205 5.54 6.91 11.20
C ASP A 205 4.37 5.90 11.28
N LEU A 206 3.55 5.78 10.23
CA LEU A 206 2.49 4.77 10.13
C LEU A 206 3.05 3.35 10.24
N ILE A 207 4.03 2.98 9.40
CA ILE A 207 4.64 1.65 9.41
C ILE A 207 5.24 1.32 10.78
N THR A 208 5.91 2.29 11.39
CA THR A 208 6.53 2.15 12.72
C THR A 208 5.48 1.97 13.81
N ALA A 209 4.41 2.77 13.79
CA ALA A 209 3.30 2.63 14.73
C ALA A 209 2.62 1.26 14.60
N MET A 210 2.40 0.79 13.38
CA MET A 210 1.76 -0.50 13.11
C MET A 210 2.60 -1.70 13.59
N GLY A 211 3.93 -1.61 13.53
CA GLY A 211 4.85 -2.64 14.04
C GLY A 211 4.96 -3.91 13.19
N ALA A 212 4.16 -4.04 12.12
CA ALA A 212 4.13 -5.22 11.26
C ALA A 212 5.20 -5.24 10.15
N GLY A 213 6.00 -4.18 9.98
CA GLY A 213 6.94 -4.08 8.85
C GLY A 213 6.28 -3.71 7.53
N ILE A 214 6.99 -3.89 6.40
CA ILE A 214 6.49 -3.59 5.05
C ILE A 214 7.21 -4.44 3.98
N GLY A 215 6.50 -4.77 2.89
CA GLY A 215 7.05 -5.56 1.79
C GLY A 215 7.43 -6.97 2.24
N ASP A 216 8.62 -7.44 1.86
CA ASP A 216 9.09 -8.81 2.15
C ASP A 216 9.22 -9.13 3.66
N ASN A 217 9.33 -8.08 4.49
CA ASN A 217 9.44 -8.21 5.95
C ASN A 217 8.10 -7.97 6.66
N PHE A 218 7.01 -7.79 5.91
CA PHE A 218 5.69 -7.63 6.49
C PHE A 218 5.25 -8.93 7.19
N ASN A 219 4.78 -8.81 8.43
CA ASN A 219 4.19 -9.90 9.18
C ASN A 219 2.98 -9.36 9.98
N ILE A 220 1.79 -9.76 9.54
CA ILE A 220 0.51 -9.41 10.17
C ILE A 220 0.39 -9.88 11.62
N GLU A 221 1.07 -10.94 12.03
CA GLU A 221 1.05 -11.45 13.42
C GLU A 221 1.78 -10.53 14.38
N LYS A 222 2.70 -9.71 13.88
CA LYS A 222 3.43 -8.69 14.66
C LYS A 222 2.68 -7.36 14.76
N MET A 223 1.47 -7.30 14.22
CA MET A 223 0.67 -6.08 14.20
C MET A 223 0.33 -5.63 15.62
N ARG A 224 0.60 -4.35 15.93
CA ARG A 224 0.38 -3.78 17.26
C ARG A 224 -1.10 -3.49 17.58
N TYR A 225 -1.91 -3.26 16.54
CA TYR A 225 -3.32 -2.85 16.64
C TYR A 225 -4.15 -3.62 15.61
N HIS A 226 -5.20 -4.33 16.05
CA HIS A 226 -6.14 -5.03 15.16
C HIS A 226 -7.30 -4.12 14.71
N ARG A 227 -7.35 -2.87 15.18
CA ARG A 227 -8.25 -1.85 14.66
C ARG A 227 -7.46 -0.59 14.33
N ILE A 228 -7.41 -0.27 13.05
CA ILE A 228 -6.81 0.95 12.52
C ILE A 228 -7.97 1.81 12.02
N VAL A 229 -8.20 2.94 12.68
CA VAL A 229 -9.31 3.85 12.40
C VAL A 229 -8.75 5.12 11.76
N SER A 230 -9.09 5.37 10.51
CA SER A 230 -8.85 6.65 9.87
C SER A 230 -9.92 7.66 10.31
N MET A 231 -9.49 8.73 10.97
CA MET A 231 -10.34 9.80 11.47
C MET A 231 -9.94 11.11 10.76
N THR A 232 -10.56 11.32 9.59
CA THR A 232 -10.38 12.50 8.73
C THR A 232 -11.59 13.42 8.83
N ASP A 233 -11.39 14.68 8.44
CA ASP A 233 -12.49 15.64 8.37
C ASP A 233 -13.53 15.23 7.30
N ALA A 234 -14.75 15.73 7.46
CA ALA A 234 -15.88 15.46 6.57
C ALA A 234 -15.98 16.49 5.44
N ASP A 235 -14.83 16.90 4.92
CA ASP A 235 -14.66 17.88 3.85
C ASP A 235 -13.93 17.27 2.63
N VAL A 236 -13.60 18.11 1.66
CA VAL A 236 -12.91 17.70 0.44
C VAL A 236 -11.47 17.23 0.69
N ASP A 237 -10.76 17.83 1.65
CA ASP A 237 -9.37 17.49 1.96
C ASP A 237 -9.29 16.17 2.75
N GLY A 238 -10.19 15.96 3.70
CA GLY A 238 -10.34 14.71 4.43
C GLY A 238 -10.74 13.55 3.50
N SER A 239 -11.62 13.80 2.52
CA SER A 239 -11.95 12.82 1.47
C SER A 239 -10.73 12.44 0.61
N HIS A 240 -9.88 13.42 0.31
CA HIS A 240 -8.63 13.19 -0.41
C HIS A 240 -7.63 12.37 0.41
N ILE A 241 -7.43 12.69 1.70
CA ILE A 241 -6.56 11.93 2.61
C ILE A 241 -7.07 10.51 2.78
N ARG A 242 -8.39 10.32 2.93
CA ARG A 242 -9.02 9.01 2.99
C ARG A 242 -8.70 8.16 1.76
N THR A 243 -8.78 8.75 0.57
CA THR A 243 -8.44 8.08 -0.69
C THR A 243 -6.96 7.68 -0.74
N LEU A 244 -6.06 8.55 -0.27
CA LEU A 244 -4.63 8.26 -0.19
C LEU A 244 -4.31 7.13 0.81
N LEU A 245 -4.95 7.13 1.98
CA LEU A 245 -4.82 6.04 2.96
C LEU A 245 -5.34 4.72 2.42
N LEU A 246 -6.52 4.73 1.80
CA LEU A 246 -7.08 3.53 1.15
C LEU A 246 -6.13 2.97 0.10
N THR A 247 -5.55 3.84 -0.74
CA THR A 247 -4.55 3.44 -1.73
C THR A 247 -3.32 2.83 -1.07
N PHE A 248 -2.82 3.46 0.01
CA PHE A 248 -1.67 2.95 0.76
C PHE A 248 -1.90 1.55 1.35
N PHE A 249 -3.03 1.35 2.04
CA PHE A 249 -3.36 0.05 2.63
C PHE A 249 -3.62 -1.00 1.54
N PHE A 250 -4.33 -0.66 0.47
CA PHE A 250 -4.60 -1.59 -0.63
C PHE A 250 -3.32 -2.05 -1.34
N ARG A 251 -2.35 -1.14 -1.54
CA ARG A 251 -1.09 -1.45 -2.25
C ARG A 251 -0.04 -2.13 -1.40
N HIS A 252 0.05 -1.82 -0.11
CA HIS A 252 1.16 -2.28 0.73
C HIS A 252 0.74 -3.16 1.91
N PHE A 253 -0.55 -3.19 2.26
CA PHE A 253 -1.09 -3.90 3.43
C PHE A 253 -2.45 -4.57 3.13
N PRO A 254 -2.59 -5.35 2.03
CA PRO A 254 -3.87 -5.97 1.68
C PRO A 254 -4.41 -6.86 2.81
N GLU A 255 -3.54 -7.61 3.49
CA GLU A 255 -3.91 -8.49 4.62
C GLU A 255 -4.56 -7.74 5.79
N VAL A 256 -4.22 -6.45 5.99
CA VAL A 256 -4.85 -5.62 7.03
C VAL A 256 -6.33 -5.38 6.68
N ILE A 257 -6.65 -5.25 5.39
CA ILE A 257 -8.02 -5.09 4.92
C ILE A 257 -8.74 -6.44 4.96
N ASP A 258 -8.09 -7.51 4.52
CA ASP A 258 -8.67 -8.86 4.47
C ASP A 258 -9.04 -9.39 5.86
N ARG A 259 -8.21 -9.11 6.87
CA ARG A 259 -8.53 -9.41 8.27
C ARG A 259 -9.56 -8.46 8.90
N GLY A 260 -10.01 -7.45 8.17
CA GLY A 260 -10.99 -6.48 8.63
C GLY A 260 -10.45 -5.54 9.70
N TYR A 261 -9.17 -5.21 9.67
CA TYR A 261 -8.54 -4.33 10.66
C TYR A 261 -8.65 -2.84 10.30
N LEU A 262 -8.99 -2.49 9.06
CA LEU A 262 -9.08 -1.10 8.61
C LEU A 262 -10.53 -0.54 8.70
N TYR A 263 -10.67 0.62 9.32
CA TYR A 263 -11.94 1.30 9.56
C TYR A 263 -11.86 2.79 9.20
N MET A 264 -12.99 3.37 8.83
CA MET A 264 -13.18 4.80 8.62
C MET A 264 -14.15 5.34 9.68
N ALA A 265 -13.74 6.35 10.42
CA ALA A 265 -14.63 7.03 11.37
C ALA A 265 -15.73 7.80 10.62
N GLN A 266 -16.92 7.87 11.23
CA GLN A 266 -18.06 8.66 10.76
C GLN A 266 -18.41 9.73 11.80
N PRO A 267 -17.64 10.83 11.86
CA PRO A 267 -17.98 11.97 12.72
C PRO A 267 -19.33 12.59 12.28
N PRO A 268 -20.08 13.20 13.21
CA PRO A 268 -21.34 13.86 12.89
C PRO A 268 -21.15 15.08 11.98
N LEU A 269 -22.08 15.27 11.05
CA LEU A 269 -22.14 16.41 10.13
C LEU A 269 -22.88 17.61 10.74
N TYR A 270 -23.85 17.35 11.62
CA TYR A 270 -24.64 18.40 12.26
C TYR A 270 -24.78 18.16 13.76
N LYS A 271 -24.83 19.27 14.50
CA LYS A 271 -25.26 19.35 15.89
C LYS A 271 -26.58 20.10 15.94
N VAL A 272 -27.63 19.45 16.43
CA VAL A 272 -28.93 20.09 16.64
C VAL A 272 -29.15 20.27 18.14
N SER A 273 -29.33 21.50 18.60
CA SER A 273 -29.45 21.80 20.02
C SER A 273 -30.68 22.63 20.37
N LYS A 274 -31.28 22.33 21.52
CA LYS A 274 -32.36 23.12 22.11
C LYS A 274 -32.23 23.14 23.63
N GLY A 275 -31.84 24.29 24.18
CA GLY A 275 -31.52 24.40 25.60
C GLY A 275 -30.38 23.44 25.98
N LYS A 276 -30.65 22.47 26.86
CA LYS A 276 -29.67 21.44 27.29
C LYS A 276 -29.66 20.19 26.41
N GLN A 277 -30.64 20.02 25.51
CA GLN A 277 -30.72 18.85 24.65
C GLN A 277 -29.83 19.06 23.41
N VAL A 278 -28.99 18.07 23.12
CA VAL A 278 -28.09 18.06 21.96
C VAL A 278 -28.25 16.73 21.24
N VAL A 279 -28.44 16.77 19.92
CA VAL A 279 -28.55 15.61 19.05
C VAL A 279 -27.53 15.72 17.93
N TRP A 280 -26.63 14.74 17.85
CA TRP A 280 -25.61 14.64 16.82
C TRP A 280 -26.14 13.86 15.62
N CYS A 281 -26.00 14.43 14.43
CA CYS A 281 -26.60 13.93 13.20
C CYS A 281 -25.51 13.63 12.16
N ARG A 282 -25.57 12.47 11.50
CA ARG A 282 -24.58 12.03 10.50
C ARG A 282 -25.08 12.16 9.06
N SER A 283 -26.37 12.45 8.89
CA SER A 283 -26.98 12.73 7.59
C SER A 283 -27.93 13.90 7.65
N GLU A 284 -28.29 14.44 6.48
CA GLU A 284 -29.33 15.45 6.36
C GLU A 284 -30.70 14.91 6.81
N GLY A 285 -30.98 13.63 6.55
CA GLY A 285 -32.19 12.98 7.07
C GLY A 285 -32.21 12.89 8.60
N ASP A 286 -31.06 12.64 9.24
CA ASP A 286 -30.94 12.65 10.71
C ASP A 286 -31.24 14.05 11.26
N ARG A 287 -30.69 15.08 10.61
CA ARG A 287 -30.90 16.49 10.96
C ARG A 287 -32.39 16.85 10.91
N GLU A 288 -33.09 16.46 9.86
CA GLU A 288 -34.53 16.72 9.73
C GLU A 288 -35.34 16.02 10.82
N ARG A 289 -35.00 14.77 11.15
CA ARG A 289 -35.66 14.03 12.24
C ARG A 289 -35.41 14.70 13.60
N ALA A 290 -34.16 15.09 13.87
CA ALA A 290 -33.79 15.80 15.10
C ALA A 290 -34.51 17.15 15.23
N MET A 291 -34.63 17.91 14.14
CA MET A 291 -35.38 19.16 14.11
C MET A 291 -36.88 18.96 14.38
N LYS A 292 -37.48 17.91 13.82
CA LYS A 292 -38.90 17.56 14.10
C LYS A 292 -39.08 17.15 15.56
N GLN A 293 -38.14 16.41 16.13
CA GLN A 293 -38.20 15.92 17.51
C GLN A 293 -38.03 17.06 18.55
N LEU A 294 -37.06 17.95 18.32
CA LEU A 294 -36.78 19.08 19.23
C LEU A 294 -37.78 20.23 19.06
N GLY A 295 -38.47 20.29 17.92
CA GLY A 295 -39.51 21.27 17.62
C GLY A 295 -38.97 22.65 17.24
N LYS A 296 -39.88 23.63 17.13
CA LYS A 296 -39.53 25.01 16.72
C LYS A 296 -38.52 25.63 17.71
N ASN A 297 -37.57 26.40 17.19
CA ASN A 297 -36.42 27.05 17.88
C ASN A 297 -35.21 26.15 18.23
N ALA A 298 -35.07 24.98 17.60
CA ALA A 298 -33.80 24.25 17.67
C ALA A 298 -32.74 24.92 16.78
N GLU A 299 -31.52 25.05 17.29
CA GLU A 299 -30.36 25.58 16.57
C GLU A 299 -29.64 24.44 15.86
N VAL A 300 -29.19 24.70 14.63
CA VAL A 300 -28.43 23.73 13.82
C VAL A 300 -27.05 24.31 13.55
N GLN A 301 -26.02 23.59 13.98
CA GLN A 301 -24.63 23.86 13.64
C GLN A 301 -24.13 22.77 12.70
N ARG A 302 -23.58 23.16 11.54
CA ARG A 302 -22.86 22.24 10.64
C ARG A 302 -21.41 22.15 11.11
N MET A 303 -20.93 20.93 11.32
CA MET A 303 -19.53 20.68 11.70
C MET A 303 -18.67 20.73 10.43
N LYS A 304 -17.60 21.53 10.43
CA LYS A 304 -16.68 21.61 9.28
C LYS A 304 -15.45 20.70 9.42
N GLY A 305 -15.02 20.46 10.65
CA GLY A 305 -13.88 19.59 10.93
C GLY A 305 -13.88 19.09 12.37
N LEU A 306 -13.07 18.07 12.62
CA LEU A 306 -12.89 17.42 13.92
C LEU A 306 -12.31 18.39 14.97
N GLY A 307 -11.58 19.42 14.53
CA GLY A 307 -11.00 20.44 15.40
C GLY A 307 -12.02 21.40 16.02
N GLU A 308 -13.27 21.43 15.54
CA GLU A 308 -14.34 22.24 16.13
C GLU A 308 -14.99 21.58 17.36
N MET A 309 -14.74 20.28 17.56
CA MET A 309 -15.22 19.52 18.71
C MET A 309 -14.25 19.67 19.88
N ASN A 310 -14.79 19.74 21.10
CA ASN A 310 -13.97 19.53 22.29
C ASN A 310 -13.72 18.01 22.52
N ALA A 311 -12.84 17.69 23.46
CA ALA A 311 -12.42 16.31 23.75
C ALA A 311 -13.59 15.38 24.12
N ASN A 312 -14.55 15.87 24.91
CA ASN A 312 -15.71 15.08 25.34
C ASN A 312 -16.68 14.87 24.17
N GLU A 313 -16.93 15.91 23.37
CA GLU A 313 -17.78 15.79 22.18
C GLU A 313 -17.20 14.79 21.16
N LEU A 314 -15.88 14.82 20.94
CA LEU A 314 -15.22 13.88 20.05
C LEU A 314 -15.29 12.44 20.57
N TRP A 315 -15.11 12.25 21.88
CA TRP A 315 -15.29 10.96 22.54
C TRP A 315 -16.72 10.42 22.34
N ASP A 316 -17.72 11.19 22.77
CA ASP A 316 -19.13 10.75 22.80
C ASP A 316 -19.70 10.46 21.41
N THR A 317 -19.14 11.07 20.36
CA THR A 317 -19.70 10.97 19.00
C THR A 317 -18.94 10.01 18.09
N THR A 318 -17.62 9.91 18.24
CA THR A 318 -16.74 9.34 17.21
C THR A 318 -15.75 8.32 17.75
N MET A 319 -15.35 8.40 19.02
CA MET A 319 -14.31 7.52 19.58
C MET A 319 -14.82 6.47 20.57
N ASN A 320 -15.91 6.74 21.28
CA ASN A 320 -16.50 5.84 22.26
C ASN A 320 -17.07 4.57 21.57
N PRO A 321 -16.59 3.36 21.89
CA PRO A 321 -17.09 2.11 21.30
C PRO A 321 -18.59 1.88 21.42
N GLU A 322 -19.25 2.44 22.44
CA GLU A 322 -20.68 2.26 22.68
C GLU A 322 -21.57 3.12 21.76
N THR A 323 -21.07 4.25 21.27
CA THR A 323 -21.87 5.26 20.55
C THR A 323 -21.36 5.58 19.14
N ARG A 324 -20.10 5.23 18.85
CA ARG A 324 -19.48 5.52 17.56
C ARG A 324 -20.03 4.66 16.44
N VAL A 325 -19.89 5.15 15.22
CA VAL A 325 -20.15 4.40 13.99
C VAL A 325 -18.86 4.37 13.19
N LEU A 326 -18.41 3.17 12.85
CA LEU A 326 -17.23 2.94 12.02
C LEU A 326 -17.64 2.20 10.75
N LEU A 327 -17.11 2.61 9.60
CA LEU A 327 -17.22 1.86 8.36
C LEU A 327 -16.01 0.93 8.26
N ARG A 328 -16.25 -0.39 8.28
CA ARG A 328 -15.19 -1.37 8.04
C ARG A 328 -14.89 -1.43 6.54
N VAL A 329 -13.62 -1.31 6.18
CA VAL A 329 -13.17 -1.42 4.78
C VAL A 329 -13.09 -2.90 4.42
N GLN A 330 -13.61 -3.26 3.24
CA GLN A 330 -13.56 -4.61 2.68
C GLN A 330 -13.25 -4.52 1.18
N VAL A 331 -12.65 -5.58 0.63
CA VAL A 331 -12.40 -5.73 -0.80
C VAL A 331 -13.22 -6.93 -1.28
N ASP A 332 -14.30 -6.66 -1.99
CA ASP A 332 -15.15 -7.72 -2.54
C ASP A 332 -14.56 -8.28 -3.85
N ASP A 333 -14.01 -7.40 -4.69
CA ASP A 333 -13.33 -7.74 -5.94
C ASP A 333 -12.02 -6.96 -6.05
N ALA A 334 -10.91 -7.69 -5.88
CA ALA A 334 -9.57 -7.11 -5.95
C ALA A 334 -9.20 -6.60 -7.35
N ALA A 335 -9.71 -7.23 -8.42
CA ALA A 335 -9.43 -6.81 -9.78
C ALA A 335 -10.18 -5.51 -10.12
N ALA A 336 -11.46 -5.42 -9.77
CA ALA A 336 -12.25 -4.20 -9.94
C ALA A 336 -11.70 -3.05 -9.07
N ALA A 337 -11.34 -3.33 -7.82
CA ALA A 337 -10.71 -2.34 -6.95
C ALA A 337 -9.38 -1.83 -7.54
N ASN A 338 -8.54 -2.75 -8.05
CA ASN A 338 -7.28 -2.38 -8.71
C ASN A 338 -7.51 -1.46 -9.91
N GLU A 339 -8.48 -1.76 -10.77
CA GLU A 339 -8.79 -0.92 -11.93
C GLU A 339 -9.22 0.49 -11.49
N ILE A 340 -10.02 0.60 -10.43
CA ILE A 340 -10.43 1.90 -9.88
C ILE A 340 -9.24 2.68 -9.34
N PHE A 341 -8.37 2.06 -8.54
CA PHE A 341 -7.16 2.72 -8.02
C PHE A 341 -6.23 3.15 -9.15
N GLU A 342 -6.00 2.31 -10.16
CA GLU A 342 -5.17 2.65 -11.31
C GLU A 342 -5.76 3.84 -12.09
N LYS A 343 -7.07 3.83 -12.33
CA LYS A 343 -7.79 4.91 -13.04
C LYS A 343 -7.77 6.24 -12.28
N LEU A 344 -7.97 6.21 -10.96
CA LEU A 344 -8.08 7.42 -10.14
C LEU A 344 -6.73 7.94 -9.65
N MET A 345 -5.82 7.04 -9.30
CA MET A 345 -4.57 7.34 -8.62
C MET A 345 -3.35 7.17 -9.53
N GLY A 346 -3.47 6.45 -10.65
CA GLY A 346 -2.41 6.16 -11.61
C GLY A 346 -1.96 7.35 -12.46
N PRO A 347 -0.91 7.17 -13.29
CA PRO A 347 -0.25 8.26 -14.00
C PRO A 347 -1.14 8.93 -15.05
N ASP A 348 -2.05 8.18 -15.67
CA ASP A 348 -2.83 8.63 -16.81
C ASP A 348 -3.94 9.62 -16.42
N VAL A 349 -3.96 10.76 -17.11
CA VAL A 349 -4.91 11.86 -16.85
C VAL A 349 -6.24 11.61 -17.54
N GLU A 350 -6.22 11.06 -18.76
CA GLU A 350 -7.41 10.94 -19.60
C GLU A 350 -8.48 10.00 -19.02
N PRO A 351 -8.15 8.77 -18.54
CA PRO A 351 -9.14 7.87 -17.92
C PRO A 351 -9.78 8.50 -16.67
N ARG A 352 -8.97 9.18 -15.86
CA ARG A 352 -9.41 9.90 -14.67
C ARG A 352 -10.38 11.02 -15.01
N LYS A 353 -10.05 11.84 -16.01
CA LYS A 353 -10.91 12.95 -16.46
C LYS A 353 -12.27 12.44 -16.94
N LYS A 354 -12.29 11.38 -17.75
CA LYS A 354 -13.53 10.74 -18.21
C LYS A 354 -14.36 10.21 -17.04
N PHE A 355 -13.71 9.57 -16.07
CA PHE A 355 -14.38 9.09 -14.87
C PHE A 355 -15.06 10.23 -14.09
N ILE A 356 -14.34 11.34 -13.86
CA ILE A 356 -14.88 12.51 -13.18
C ILE A 356 -16.07 13.09 -13.96
N GLN A 357 -15.95 13.26 -15.28
CA GLN A 357 -17.02 13.80 -16.12
C GLN A 357 -18.27 12.92 -16.12
N ALA A 358 -18.11 11.60 -16.18
CA ALA A 358 -19.22 10.65 -16.16
C ALA A 358 -19.98 10.68 -14.82
N HIS A 359 -19.28 10.90 -13.70
CA HIS A 359 -19.85 10.83 -12.35
C HIS A 359 -20.10 12.20 -11.70
N ALA A 360 -19.71 13.31 -12.32
CA ALA A 360 -19.80 14.66 -11.74
C ALA A 360 -21.21 15.01 -11.23
N LYS A 361 -22.26 14.60 -11.94
CA LYS A 361 -23.67 14.88 -11.56
C LYS A 361 -24.20 13.99 -10.43
N SER A 362 -23.47 12.95 -10.04
CA SER A 362 -23.88 12.02 -8.99
C SER A 362 -23.43 12.45 -7.59
N VAL A 363 -22.56 13.47 -7.50
CA VAL A 363 -22.03 13.97 -6.23
C VAL A 363 -23.11 14.75 -5.48
N ARG A 364 -23.47 14.27 -4.29
CA ARG A 364 -24.49 14.89 -3.43
C ARG A 364 -23.90 15.89 -2.41
N ASN A 365 -22.64 15.71 -2.02
CA ASN A 365 -21.98 16.48 -0.98
C ASN A 365 -20.74 17.18 -1.59
N LEU A 366 -20.96 18.33 -2.22
CA LEU A 366 -19.89 19.27 -2.56
C LEU A 366 -19.88 20.35 -1.49
N ASP A 367 -18.70 20.64 -0.92
CA ASP A 367 -18.49 21.90 -0.23
C ASP A 367 -18.50 23.01 -1.28
N ILE A 368 -19.66 23.68 -1.41
CA ILE A 368 -19.83 24.93 -2.15
C ILE A 368 -19.80 26.07 -1.14
#